data_AF-A0A2N2CAP3-F1
#
_entry.id   AF-A0A2N2CAP3-F1
#
_cell.length_a   1.000
_cell.length_b   1.000
_cell.length_c   1.000
_cell.angle_alpha   90.00
_cell.angle_beta   90.00
_cell.angle_gamma   90.00
#
_symmetry.space_group_name_H-M   'P 1'
#
loop_
_entity.id
_entity.type
_entity.pdbx_description
1 polymer ?
#
loop_
_entity_poly.entity_id
_entity_poly.type
_entity_poly.pdbx_seq_one_letter_code
_entity_poly.pdbx_strand_id
1 'polypeptide(L)'
;MRFTLVFENQQEGIGASYDLLFAPSPIWDAAGKEILNLNPQDPYLNSGSVKRLIEHEQLQGIEKCIIVVHSVGLGDDKSLAVLKADLDQMKIKYSVVDFREIK
;
A
#
# COMPACT_ATOMS: atom_id res chain seq x y z
N MET A 1 -12.48 -3.68 0.13
CA MET A 1 -11.14 -4.27 -0.05
C MET A 1 -10.14 -3.63 0.89
N ARG A 2 -8.99 -4.28 1.06
CA ARG A 2 -7.77 -3.70 1.65
C ARG A 2 -6.60 -4.15 0.79
N PHE A 3 -5.49 -3.46 0.91
CA PHE A 3 -4.30 -3.77 0.12
C PHE A 3 -3.15 -4.09 1.05
N THR A 4 -2.29 -5.02 0.67
CA THR A 4 -0.97 -5.17 1.29
C THR A 4 0.08 -4.87 0.24
N LEU A 5 1.00 -3.97 0.55
CA LEU A 5 2.17 -3.72 -0.28
C LEU A 5 3.35 -4.44 0.34
N VAL A 6 3.99 -5.30 -0.45
CA VAL A 6 5.22 -5.99 -0.07
C VAL A 6 6.32 -5.47 -0.98
N PHE A 7 7.21 -4.65 -0.42
CA PHE A 7 8.35 -4.12 -1.16
C PHE A 7 9.51 -5.13 -1.13
N GLU A 8 10.16 -5.29 -2.29
CA GLU A 8 11.42 -6.02 -2.37
C GLU A 8 12.50 -5.17 -1.71
N ASN A 9 12.95 -5.58 -0.52
CA ASN A 9 14.08 -4.97 0.16
C ASN A 9 15.32 -5.86 -0.05
N GLN A 10 16.44 -5.26 -0.43
CA GLN A 10 17.71 -5.97 -0.59
C GLN A 10 18.41 -6.26 0.75
N GLN A 11 17.87 -5.76 1.87
CA GLN A 11 18.39 -6.01 3.21
C GLN A 11 17.74 -7.26 3.82
N GLU A 12 18.57 -8.21 4.26
CA GLU A 12 18.15 -9.43 4.93
C GLU A 12 17.51 -9.09 6.29
N GLY A 13 16.30 -9.61 6.57
CA GLY A 13 15.66 -9.52 7.90
C GLY A 13 14.59 -8.44 8.10
N ILE A 14 14.43 -7.46 7.20
CA ILE A 14 13.35 -6.46 7.28
C ILE A 14 12.44 -6.59 6.06
N GLY A 15 11.39 -7.41 6.21
CA GLY A 15 10.30 -7.43 5.24
C GLY A 15 9.53 -6.11 5.32
N ALA A 16 9.55 -5.33 4.23
CA ALA A 16 8.80 -4.08 4.10
C ALA A 16 7.37 -4.39 3.63
N SER A 17 6.56 -4.96 4.52
CA SER A 17 5.15 -5.29 4.27
C SER A 17 4.23 -4.35 5.03
N TYR A 18 3.35 -3.67 4.31
CA TYR A 18 2.45 -2.67 4.85
C TYR A 18 1.02 -2.90 4.39
N ASP A 19 0.08 -2.86 5.33
CA ASP A 19 -1.34 -2.91 5.05
C ASP A 19 -1.89 -1.51 4.84
N LEU A 20 -2.66 -1.32 3.76
CA LEU A 20 -3.49 -0.14 3.54
C LEU A 20 -4.93 -0.48 3.92
N LEU A 21 -5.36 0.05 5.06
CA LEU A 21 -6.70 -0.11 5.61
C LEU A 21 -7.51 1.16 5.40
N PHE A 22 -8.84 1.04 5.47
CA PHE A 22 -9.78 2.13 5.23
C PHE A 22 -10.83 2.13 6.37
N ALA A 23 -10.53 2.76 7.52
CA ALA A 23 -11.49 2.88 8.63
C ALA A 23 -11.03 3.90 9.70
N PRO A 24 -11.67 5.09 9.87
CA PRO A 24 -12.62 5.75 8.97
C PRO A 24 -11.95 6.43 7.76
N SER A 25 -10.62 6.49 7.75
CA SER A 25 -9.79 7.06 6.70
C SER A 25 -8.75 6.03 6.20
N PRO A 26 -8.07 6.30 5.07
CA PRO A 26 -6.98 5.46 4.61
C PRO A 26 -5.78 5.54 5.55
N ILE A 27 -5.32 4.40 6.05
CA ILE A 27 -4.18 4.30 6.97
C ILE A 27 -3.18 3.25 6.49
N TRP A 28 -1.89 3.57 6.60
CA TRP A 28 -0.83 2.57 6.54
C TRP A 28 -0.67 1.94 7.92
N ASP A 29 -0.65 0.62 7.94
CA ASP A 29 -0.45 -0.23 9.12
C ASP A 29 0.71 -1.21 8.84
N ALA A 30 1.49 -1.51 9.88
CA ALA A 30 2.43 -2.61 9.84
C ALA A 30 2.24 -3.48 11.09
N ALA A 31 1.86 -4.74 10.89
CA ALA A 31 1.66 -5.72 11.96
C ALA A 31 0.71 -5.26 13.08
N GLY A 32 -0.36 -4.54 12.73
CA GLY A 32 -1.38 -4.04 13.67
C GLY A 32 -1.00 -2.72 14.37
N LYS A 33 0.08 -2.07 13.95
CA LYS A 33 0.47 -0.74 14.38
C LYS A 33 0.22 0.26 13.26
N GLU A 34 -0.61 1.28 13.53
CA GLU A 34 -0.76 2.42 12.65
C GLU A 34 0.58 3.13 12.45
N ILE A 35 0.98 3.26 11.18
CA ILE A 35 2.18 3.96 10.75
C ILE A 35 1.82 5.39 10.34
N LEU A 36 0.81 5.52 9.48
CA LEU A 36 0.45 6.82 8.91
C LEU A 36 -1.02 6.90 8.52
N ASN A 37 -1.73 7.88 9.08
CA ASN A 37 -3.03 8.29 8.58
C ASN A 37 -2.87 9.23 7.36
N LEU A 38 -3.37 8.79 6.20
CA LEU A 38 -3.16 9.49 4.95
C LEU A 38 -4.11 10.66 4.77
N ASN A 39 -5.34 10.54 5.26
CA ASN A 39 -6.31 11.61 5.15
C ASN A 39 -7.35 11.56 6.28
N PRO A 40 -7.07 12.13 7.45
CA PRO A 40 -7.97 12.04 8.62
C PRO A 40 -9.38 12.61 8.39
N GLN A 41 -9.57 13.42 7.35
CA GLN A 41 -10.82 14.14 7.06
C GLN A 41 -11.61 13.52 5.90
N ASP A 42 -11.06 12.53 5.20
CA ASP A 42 -11.65 11.97 3.99
C ASP A 42 -11.45 10.44 3.94
N PRO A 43 -12.50 9.64 3.66
CA PRO A 43 -12.36 8.20 3.52
C PRO A 43 -11.60 7.76 2.25
N TYR A 44 -11.38 8.65 1.28
CA TYR A 44 -10.78 8.30 -0.02
C TYR A 44 -9.25 8.39 -0.03
N LEU A 45 -8.63 7.44 -0.74
CA LEU A 45 -7.19 7.44 -0.98
C LEU A 45 -6.83 8.50 -2.03
N ASN A 46 -5.88 9.35 -1.70
CA ASN A 46 -5.33 10.36 -2.60
C ASN A 46 -3.95 9.95 -3.14
N SER A 47 -3.57 10.53 -4.27
CA SER A 47 -2.25 10.34 -4.88
C SER A 47 -1.10 10.73 -3.93
N GLY A 48 0.04 10.08 -4.09
CA GLY A 48 1.24 10.26 -3.27
C GLY A 48 1.19 9.48 -1.94
N SER A 49 0.22 8.59 -1.76
CA SER A 49 0.07 7.74 -0.59
C SER A 49 1.26 6.82 -0.34
N VAL A 50 1.78 6.20 -1.42
CA VAL A 50 2.95 5.30 -1.37
C VAL A 50 4.24 6.07 -1.12
N LYS A 51 4.38 7.24 -1.76
CA LYS A 51 5.53 8.13 -1.54
C LYS A 51 5.65 8.53 -0.07
N ARG A 52 4.53 8.94 0.54
CA ARG A 52 4.50 9.32 1.97
C ARG A 52 4.89 8.17 2.89
N LEU A 53 4.49 6.93 2.58
CA LEU A 53 4.93 5.74 3.33
C LEU A 53 6.44 5.57 3.24
N ILE A 54 7.00 5.56 2.02
CA ILE A 54 8.44 5.38 1.78
C ILE A 54 9.26 6.46 2.49
N GLU A 55 8.81 7.72 2.45
CA GLU A 55 9.46 8.82 3.15
C GLU A 55 9.37 8.69 4.68
N HIS A 56 8.21 8.30 5.20
CA HIS A 56 7.99 8.14 6.65
C HIS A 56 8.85 7.02 7.24
N GLU A 57 8.86 5.86 6.58
CA GLU A 57 9.60 4.67 7.00
C GLU A 57 11.07 4.69 6.55
N GLN A 58 11.49 5.75 5.84
CA GLN A 58 12.84 5.92 5.30
C GLN A 58 13.30 4.73 4.45
N LEU A 59 12.38 4.14 3.67
CA LEU A 59 12.67 3.01 2.82
C LEU A 59 13.58 3.45 1.66
N GLN A 60 14.65 2.68 1.41
CA GLN A 60 15.64 2.99 0.38
C GLN A 60 15.76 1.84 -0.62
N GLY A 61 16.13 2.17 -1.86
CA GLY A 61 16.40 1.17 -2.90
C GLY A 61 15.18 0.36 -3.33
N ILE A 62 13.97 0.91 -3.17
CA ILE A 62 12.73 0.22 -3.54
C ILE A 62 12.57 0.26 -5.07
N GLU A 63 12.74 -0.89 -5.71
CA GLU A 63 12.57 -1.04 -7.16
C GLU A 63 11.35 -1.88 -7.54
N LYS A 64 10.93 -2.79 -6.66
CA LYS A 64 9.83 -3.72 -6.91
C LYS A 64 8.86 -3.79 -5.74
N CYS A 65 7.60 -4.04 -6.06
CA CYS A 65 6.51 -4.19 -5.11
C CYS A 65 5.53 -5.28 -5.55
N ILE A 66 4.94 -5.99 -4.60
CA ILE A 66 3.74 -6.81 -4.83
C ILE A 66 2.57 -6.12 -4.14
N ILE A 67 1.49 -5.90 -4.88
CA ILE A 67 0.21 -5.48 -4.33
C ILE A 67 -0.65 -6.71 -4.14
N VAL A 68 -0.99 -7.04 -2.90
CA VAL A 68 -2.01 -8.05 -2.58
C VAL A 68 -3.34 -7.36 -2.40
N VAL A 69 -4.33 -7.71 -3.23
CA VAL A 69 -5.70 -7.23 -3.12
C VAL A 69 -6.51 -8.24 -2.31
N HIS A 70 -6.99 -7.82 -1.15
CA HIS A 70 -7.84 -8.64 -0.28
C HIS A 70 -9.31 -8.32 -0.52
N SER A 71 -10.15 -9.35 -0.52
CA SER A 71 -11.61 -9.22 -0.71
C SER A 71 -12.34 -8.52 0.45
N VAL A 72 -11.70 -8.39 1.62
CA VAL A 72 -12.26 -7.76 2.83
C VAL A 72 -11.80 -6.30 3.00
N GLY A 73 -12.58 -5.46 3.70
CA GLY A 73 -12.25 -4.04 3.99
C GLY A 73 -13.09 -3.04 3.19
N LEU A 74 -12.85 -1.73 3.34
CA LEU A 74 -13.67 -0.66 2.73
C LEU A 74 -13.07 0.07 1.52
N GLY A 75 -11.84 -0.25 1.11
CA GLY A 75 -11.25 0.25 -0.12
C GLY A 75 -11.93 -0.29 -1.39
N ASP A 76 -11.73 0.38 -2.52
CA ASP A 76 -12.40 0.13 -3.79
C ASP A 76 -11.41 0.08 -4.99
N ASP A 77 -11.92 -0.18 -6.20
CA ASP A 77 -11.07 -0.26 -7.41
C ASP A 77 -10.43 1.09 -7.77
N LYS A 78 -11.05 2.21 -7.35
CA LYS A 78 -10.45 3.54 -7.49
C LYS A 78 -9.21 3.67 -6.61
N SER A 79 -9.28 3.18 -5.38
CA SER A 79 -8.15 3.14 -4.45
C SER A 79 -7.00 2.29 -5.01
N LEU A 80 -7.32 1.15 -5.64
CA LEU A 80 -6.33 0.33 -6.35
C LEU A 80 -5.69 1.08 -7.52
N ALA A 81 -6.49 1.82 -8.31
CA ALA A 81 -5.98 2.63 -9.41
C ALA A 81 -5.04 3.73 -8.93
N VAL A 82 -5.34 4.38 -7.80
CA VAL A 82 -4.47 5.38 -7.16
C VAL A 82 -3.15 4.75 -6.72
N LEU A 83 -3.17 3.59 -6.06
CA LEU A 83 -1.95 2.87 -5.67
C LEU A 83 -1.05 2.53 -6.85
N LYS A 84 -1.66 2.03 -7.94
CA LYS A 84 -0.93 1.70 -9.18
C LYS A 84 -0.29 2.95 -9.79
N ALA A 85 -1.05 4.04 -9.88
CA ALA A 85 -0.55 5.30 -10.41
C ALA A 85 0.61 5.88 -9.57
N ASP A 86 0.53 5.75 -8.24
CA ASP A 86 1.62 6.16 -7.34
C ASP A 86 2.90 5.36 -7.61
N LEU A 87 2.79 4.03 -7.73
CA LEU A 87 3.94 3.16 -8.03
C LEU A 87 4.52 3.46 -9.42
N ASP A 88 3.66 3.66 -10.43
CA ASP A 88 4.07 4.03 -11.78
C ASP A 88 4.81 5.38 -11.81
N GLN A 89 4.31 6.39 -11.09
CA GLN A 89 4.97 7.70 -10.98
C GLN A 89 6.36 7.59 -10.34
N MET A 90 6.50 6.70 -9.35
CA MET A 90 7.76 6.42 -8.68
C MET A 90 8.67 5.47 -9.48
N LYS A 91 8.21 4.98 -10.63
CA LYS A 91 8.91 3.98 -11.47
C LYS A 91 9.20 2.67 -10.72
N ILE A 92 8.38 2.34 -9.72
CA ILE A 92 8.46 1.07 -8.98
C ILE A 92 7.71 0.03 -9.79
N LYS A 93 8.39 -1.05 -10.16
CA LYS A 93 7.75 -2.16 -10.88
C LYS A 93 6.86 -2.93 -9.92
N TYR A 94 5.66 -3.32 -10.35
CA TYR A 94 4.79 -4.09 -9.48
C TYR A 94 4.08 -5.25 -10.16
N SER A 95 3.69 -6.22 -9.34
CA SER A 95 2.75 -7.28 -9.69
C SER A 95 1.55 -7.21 -8.75
N VAL A 96 0.40 -7.63 -9.24
CA VAL A 96 -0.84 -7.67 -8.46
C VAL A 96 -1.23 -9.12 -8.23
N VAL A 97 -1.46 -9.47 -6.97
CA VAL A 97 -2.05 -10.74 -6.56
C VAL A 97 -3.45 -10.43 -6.06
N ASP A 98 -4.47 -10.84 -6.79
CA ASP A 98 -5.86 -10.53 -6.47
C ASP A 98 -6.60 -11.73 -5.89
N PHE A 99 -6.86 -11.71 -4.58
CA PHE A 99 -7.57 -12.79 -3.91
C PHE A 99 -9.06 -12.86 -4.28
N ARG A 100 -9.60 -11.85 -4.96
CA ARG A 100 -10.96 -11.93 -5.53
C ARG A 100 -11.04 -12.91 -6.71
N GLU A 101 -9.91 -13.19 -7.34
CA GLU A 101 -9.82 -14.07 -8.52
C GLU A 101 -9.50 -15.53 -8.14
N ILE A 102 -9.07 -15.77 -6.90
CA ILE A 102 -8.76 -17.11 -6.39
C ILE A 102 -10.06 -17.72 -5.85
N LYS A 103 -10.48 -18.84 -6.44
CA LYS A 103 -11.70 -19.58 -6.08
C LYS A 103 -11.44 -20.64 -5.01
#